data_AF-A0A1W4XK91-F1
#
_entry.id   AF-A0A1W4XK91-F1
#
_cell.length_a   1.000
_cell.length_b   1.000
_cell.length_c   1.000
_cell.angle_alpha   90.00
_cell.angle_beta   90.00
_cell.angle_gamma   90.00
#
_symmetry.space_group_name_H-M   'P 1'
#
loop_
_entity.id
_entity.type
_entity.pdbx_description
1 polymer ?
#
loop_
_entity_poly.entity_id
_entity_poly.type
_entity_poly.pdbx_seq_one_letter_code
_entity_poly.pdbx_strand_id
1 'polypeptide(L)' 'MYFGESLLTGGFTAVNCNNYKNFEAGRCDKNKVSYIGRMDLDKGARGRYYLNTASTAPFSVR' A
#
# COMPACT_ATOMS: atom_id res chain seq x y z
N MET A 1 -4.67 -10.93 8.71
CA MET A 1 -4.64 -11.46 7.33
C MET A 1 -3.70 -10.66 6.45
N TYR A 2 -3.94 -9.36 6.21
CA TYR A 2 -3.08 -8.53 5.33
C TYR A 2 -1.58 -8.53 5.67
N PHE A 3 -1.21 -8.35 6.95
CA PHE A 3 0.20 -8.35 7.36
C PHE A 3 0.87 -9.73 7.22
N GLY A 4 0.13 -10.81 7.50
CA GLY A 4 0.66 -12.17 7.29
C GLY A 4 0.88 -12.45 5.81
N GLU A 5 -0.09 -12.08 4.97
CA GLU A 5 0.03 -12.19 3.52
C GLU A 5 1.19 -11.34 2.98
N SER A 6 1.34 -10.10 3.44
CA SER A 6 2.40 -9.23 2.94
C SER A 6 3.82 -9.71 3.24
N LEU A 7 4.01 -10.51 4.30
CA LEU A 7 5.27 -11.18 4.57
C LEU A 7 5.53 -12.37 3.65
N LEU A 8 4.48 -13.06 3.19
CA LEU A 8 4.57 -14.29 2.39
C LEU A 8 4.60 -14.01 0.88
N THR A 9 3.69 -13.17 0.39
CA THR A 9 3.50 -12.91 -1.04
C THR A 9 3.90 -11.49 -1.45
N GLY A 10 3.98 -10.55 -0.49
CA GLY A 10 4.21 -9.14 -0.78
C GLY A 10 2.99 -8.49 -1.47
N GLY A 11 3.22 -7.57 -2.39
CA GLY A 11 2.17 -7.03 -3.27
C GLY A 11 1.31 -5.90 -2.71
N PHE A 12 1.39 -5.58 -1.41
CA PHE A 12 0.67 -4.44 -0.83
C PHE A 12 1.40 -3.12 -1.10
N THR A 13 1.26 -2.61 -2.32
CA THR A 13 1.84 -1.35 -2.78
C THR A 13 0.95 -0.18 -2.40
N ALA A 14 1.47 0.72 -1.56
CA ALA A 14 0.74 1.87 -1.06
C ALA A 14 1.36 3.18 -1.54
N VAL A 15 0.51 4.16 -1.85
CA VAL A 15 0.90 5.46 -2.42
C VAL A 15 0.70 6.55 -1.37
N ASN A 16 1.71 7.39 -1.19
CA ASN A 16 1.62 8.52 -0.27
C ASN A 16 0.55 9.50 -0.76
N CYS A 17 -0.41 9.84 0.09
CA CYS A 17 -1.46 10.79 -0.28
C CYS A 17 -2.02 11.49 0.96
N ASN A 18 -2.62 12.67 0.74
CA ASN A 18 -3.19 13.46 1.83
C ASN A 18 -4.53 12.89 2.35
N ASN A 19 -5.28 12.18 1.51
CA ASN A 19 -6.53 11.54 1.90
C ASN A 19 -6.92 10.48 0.85
N TYR A 20 -7.82 9.58 1.24
CA TYR A 20 -8.29 8.49 0.39
C TYR A 20 -9.03 8.99 -0.86
N LYS A 21 -9.83 10.06 -0.77
CA LYS A 21 -10.55 10.63 -1.92
C LYS A 21 -9.61 11.10 -3.04
N ASN A 22 -8.48 11.70 -2.71
CA ASN A 22 -7.46 12.10 -3.68
C ASN A 22 -6.73 10.89 -4.26
N PHE A 23 -6.53 9.84 -3.46
CA PHE A 23 -5.97 8.58 -3.91
C PHE A 23 -6.90 7.89 -4.93
N GLU A 24 -8.19 7.75 -4.63
CA GLU A 24 -9.18 7.18 -5.56
C GLU A 24 -9.32 8.00 -6.85
N ALA A 25 -9.17 9.32 -6.76
CA ALA A 25 -9.20 10.21 -7.92
C ALA A 25 -7.91 10.22 -8.75
N GLY A 26 -6.92 9.37 -8.44
CA GLY A 26 -5.63 9.29 -9.17
C GLY A 26 -4.72 10.51 -9.01
N ARG A 27 -4.99 11.38 -8.02
CA ARG A 27 -4.27 12.65 -7.85
C ARG A 27 -2.89 12.50 -7.21
N CYS A 28 -2.59 11.30 -6.72
CA CYS A 28 -1.37 10.99 -5.98
C CYS A 28 -0.50 9.94 -6.68
N ASP A 29 -0.83 9.52 -7.91
CA ASP A 29 -0.18 8.38 -8.60
C ASP A 29 1.33 8.57 -8.84
N LYS A 30 1.80 9.81 -8.80
CA LYS A 30 3.22 10.18 -8.94
C LYS A 30 3.94 10.39 -7.61
N ASN A 31 3.26 10.22 -6.48
CA ASN A 31 3.85 10.40 -5.16
C ASN A 31 4.71 9.19 -4.77
N LYS A 32 5.43 9.34 -3.64
CA LYS A 32 6.25 8.26 -3.09
C LYS A 32 5.38 7.01 -2.87
N VAL A 33 5.91 5.88 -3.32
CA VAL A 33 5.34 4.55 -3.07
C VAL A 33 6.09 3.90 -1.92
N SER A 34 5.38 3.13 -1.11
CA SER A 34 5.95 2.29 -0.06
C SER A 34 5.15 0.98 0.02
N TYR A 35 5.61 0.04 0.83
CA TYR A 35 5.04 -1.29 0.88
C TYR A 35 4.60 -1.65 2.29
N ILE A 36 3.37 -2.17 2.41
CA ILE A 36 2.85 -2.64 3.70
C ILE A 36 3.38 -4.04 3.93
N GLY A 37 4.24 -4.18 4.93
CA GLY A 37 4.85 -5.44 5.29
C GLY A 37 5.78 -5.97 4.19
N ARG A 38 6.94 -6.39 4.65
CA ARG A 38 8.06 -7.00 3.93
C ARG A 38 9.19 -7.08 4.95
N MET A 39 10.18 -7.93 4.69
CA MET A 39 11.40 -7.92 5.52
C MET A 39 12.17 -6.60 5.35
N ASP A 40 12.17 -6.05 4.13
CA ASP A 40 12.73 -4.73 3.83
C ASP A 40 11.72 -3.61 4.13
N LEU A 41 11.75 -3.13 5.38
CA LEU A 41 10.91 -2.02 5.82
C LEU A 41 11.44 -0.68 5.28
N ASP A 42 10.57 0.11 4.65
CA ASP A 42 10.88 1.49 4.25
C ASP A 42 10.90 2.42 5.48
N LYS A 43 12.07 2.54 6.09
CA LYS A 43 12.31 3.41 7.26
C LYS A 43 12.21 4.91 6.93
N GLY A 44 12.13 5.28 5.66
CA GLY A 44 11.97 6.65 5.20
C GLY A 44 10.52 7.03 4.87
N ALA A 45 9.55 6.11 5.01
CA ALA A 45 8.15 6.41 4.78
C ALA A 45 7.62 7.34 5.89
N ARG A 46 7.09 8.51 5.49
CA ARG A 46 6.44 9.47 6.39
C ARG A 46 5.09 9.88 5.81
N GLY A 47 4.13 10.14 6.70
CA GLY A 47 2.77 10.55 6.32
C GLY A 47 1.83 9.36 6.08
N ARG A 48 0.74 9.61 5.34
CA ARG A 48 -0.32 8.64 5.09
C ARG A 48 -0.16 7.99 3.72
N TYR A 49 -0.31 6.69 3.68
CA TYR A 49 -0.25 5.90 2.46
C TYR A 49 -1.56 5.14 2.30
N TYR A 50 -2.03 5.05 1.06
CA TYR A 50 -3.29 4.41 0.71
C TYR A 50 -3.06 3.38 -0.40
N LEU A 51 -3.84 2.32 -0.35
CA LEU A 51 -3.87 1.24 -1.33
C LEU A 51 -5.27 0.63 -1.31
N ASN A 52 -5.61 -0.06 -2.39
CA ASN A 52 -6.78 -0.92 -2.44
C ASN A 52 -6.37 -2.36 -2.13
N THR A 53 -7.31 -3.16 -1.66
CA THR A 53 -7.14 -4.61 -1.46
C THR A 53 -8.32 -5.33 -2.09
N ALA A 54 -8.13 -6.60 -2.43
CA ALA A 54 -9.25 -7.46 -2.83
C ALA A 54 -10.18 -7.70 -1.64
N SER A 55 -11.42 -8.15 -1.92
CA SER A 55 -12.40 -8.51 -0.90
C SER A 55 -12.18 -9.90 -0.30
N THR A 56 -11.36 -10.73 -0.95
CA THR A 56 -11.03 -12.10 -0.55
C THR A 56 -9.55 -12.38 -0.78
N ALA A 57 -9.01 -13.40 -0.13
CA ALA A 57 -7.60 -13.77 -0.28
C ALA A 57 -7.31 -14.34 -1.69
N PRO A 58 -6.15 -14.02 -2.30
CA PRO A 58 -5.13 -13.09 -1.81
C PRO A 58 -5.60 -11.64 -1.86
N PHE A 59 -5.42 -10.92 -0.75
CA PHE A 59 -5.90 -9.54 -0.57
C PHE A 59 -5.02 -8.51 -1.31
N SER A 60 -3.77 -8.86 -1.60
CA SER A 60 -2.87 -8.04 -2.39
C SER A 60 -3.38 -7.91 -3.84
N VAL A 61 -3.50 -6.67 -4.32
CA VAL A 61 -3.82 -6.35 -5.72
C VAL A 61 -2.54 -5.90 -6.42
N ARG A 62 -2.30 -6.48 -7.60
CA ARG A 62 -1.06 -6.30 -8.35
C ARG A 62 -1.04 -5.02 -9.18
#